data_AF-A0AA35X1I5-F1
#
_entry.id   AF-A0AA35X1I5-F1
#
_cell.length_a   1.000
_cell.length_b   1.000
_cell.length_c   1.000
_cell.angle_alpha   90.00
_cell.angle_beta   90.00
_cell.angle_gamma   90.00
#
_symmetry.space_group_name_H-M   'P 1'
#
loop_
_entity.id
_entity.type
_entity.pdbx_description
1 polymer ?
#
loop_
_entity_poly.entity_id
_entity_poly.type
_entity_poly.pdbx_seq_one_letter_code
_entity_poly.pdbx_strand_id
1 'polypeptide(L)'
;MSALEGDWGAALDQQENELSGKVSKMAVKESVTPSVGRGRGRPKEGQSTAAVGVASQPVATPTTRDAVPEDGEEGGEKTMVADSSLFNHLLRTKLVDSKNTVEVQRKNPNSPLYSVKSFEELHLHPDLLKGVYGMGFNRPSKIQEQALPILLSDPPCNLIAQSQSGTGKTAAFVLAMLSRVDPSKHHPQVICLSPTFDLAQQTGNVLTHMAQYLSVNMVYAVRGSRVDARVERQEQIVMGTAGTMLDWVLKKKVIDAKKIKMFVLDEADVMIDQQGQQDQTIRIQRQLSKECQMVLFSATYNEEVMKFASMVIPDPVIMRLKRNEESLDNIKQVRG
;
A
#
# COMPACT_ATOMS: atom_id res chain seq x y z
N MET A 1 -15.40 35.33 28.96
CA MET A 1 -14.16 36.11 28.77
C MET A 1 -13.01 35.35 29.40
N SER A 2 -11.97 35.13 28.61
CA SER A 2 -10.57 34.86 28.99
C SER A 2 -10.23 33.55 29.71
N ALA A 3 -9.48 32.69 29.00
CA ALA A 3 -8.16 32.15 29.42
C ALA A 3 -7.95 30.66 29.08
N LEU A 4 -8.04 30.23 27.81
CA LEU A 4 -7.46 28.95 27.35
C LEU A 4 -6.97 28.98 25.88
N GLU A 5 -6.80 30.15 25.26
CA GLU A 5 -6.08 30.30 23.98
C GLU A 5 -4.56 30.36 24.21
N GLY A 6 -4.03 29.35 24.89
CA GLY A 6 -2.60 29.20 25.14
C GLY A 6 -1.94 28.32 24.08
N ASP A 7 -1.15 28.96 23.23
CA ASP A 7 0.14 28.44 22.73
C ASP A 7 0.17 27.24 21.77
N TRP A 8 -0.88 27.02 20.98
CA TRP A 8 -0.81 26.06 19.85
C TRP A 8 -0.02 26.59 18.66
N GLY A 9 0.01 27.91 18.47
CA GLY A 9 0.75 28.56 17.37
C GLY A 9 2.25 28.34 17.49
N ALA A 10 2.83 28.57 18.69
CA ALA A 10 4.26 28.40 18.88
C ALA A 10 4.68 26.91 18.84
N ALA A 11 3.82 26.00 19.31
CA ALA A 11 4.07 24.56 19.23
C ALA A 11 4.08 24.04 17.78
N LEU A 12 3.18 24.56 16.93
CA LEU A 12 3.16 24.25 15.49
C LEU A 12 4.36 24.84 14.75
N ASP A 13 4.72 26.09 15.05
CA ASP A 13 5.89 26.75 14.45
C ASP A 13 7.21 26.07 14.87
N GLN A 14 7.28 25.56 16.10
CA GLN A 14 8.43 24.79 16.60
C GLN A 14 8.52 23.42 15.93
N GLN A 15 7.38 22.74 15.73
CA GLN A 15 7.32 21.45 15.02
C GLN A 15 7.66 21.60 13.52
N GLU A 16 7.20 22.69 12.88
CA GLU A 16 7.48 22.99 11.47
C GLU A 16 8.97 23.35 11.27
N ASN A 17 9.59 24.10 12.19
CA ASN A 17 11.03 24.37 12.17
C ASN A 17 11.88 23.12 12.42
N GLU A 18 11.45 22.21 13.30
CA GLU A 18 12.14 20.93 13.51
C GLU A 18 12.06 20.00 12.30
N LEU A 19 10.92 20.00 11.58
CA LEU A 19 10.74 19.24 10.35
C LEU A 19 11.55 19.84 9.20
N SER A 20 11.53 21.17 9.03
CA SER A 20 12.32 21.89 8.03
C SER A 20 13.83 21.68 8.22
N GLY A 21 14.31 21.72 9.47
CA GLY A 21 15.71 21.44 9.79
C GLY A 21 16.16 19.99 9.52
N LYS A 22 15.23 19.02 9.62
CA LYS A 22 15.50 17.61 9.25
C LYS A 22 15.53 17.42 7.73
N VAL A 23 14.67 18.11 6.99
CA VAL A 23 14.65 18.10 5.51
C VAL A 23 15.92 18.71 4.92
N SER A 24 16.42 19.83 5.47
CA SER A 24 17.68 20.43 5.01
C SER A 24 18.92 19.55 5.28
N LYS A 25 18.90 18.70 6.32
CA LYS A 25 19.99 17.75 6.59
C LYS A 25 19.97 16.53 5.66
N MET A 26 18.83 16.22 5.05
CA MET A 26 18.73 15.16 4.04
C MET A 26 19.12 15.65 2.63
N ALA A 27 19.04 16.95 2.38
CA ALA A 27 19.26 17.56 1.07
C ALA A 27 20.64 18.23 0.90
N VAL A 28 21.74 17.65 1.38
CA VAL A 28 23.09 17.95 0.83
C VAL A 28 24.02 16.74 0.98
N LYS A 29 24.18 15.98 -0.10
CA LYS A 29 25.42 15.26 -0.45
C LYS A 29 25.53 15.23 -1.98
N GLU A 30 25.76 16.39 -2.59
CA GLU A 30 26.32 16.44 -3.94
C GLU A 30 27.83 16.17 -3.84
N SER A 31 28.26 15.02 -4.36
CA SER A 31 29.67 14.72 -4.57
C SER A 31 30.15 15.39 -5.85
N VAL A 32 30.83 16.53 -5.72
CA VAL A 32 31.60 17.16 -6.81
C VAL A 32 32.91 16.40 -6.99
N THR A 33 33.15 15.82 -8.16
CA THR A 33 34.46 15.30 -8.58
C THR A 33 35.22 16.36 -9.40
N PRO A 34 36.48 16.71 -9.08
CA PRO A 34 37.24 17.63 -9.89
C PRO A 34 37.94 16.91 -11.04
N SER A 35 37.75 17.42 -12.26
CA SER A 35 38.47 17.04 -13.47
C SER A 35 39.93 17.53 -13.41
N VAL A 36 40.89 16.61 -13.38
CA VAL A 36 42.31 16.93 -13.55
C VAL A 36 42.69 16.69 -15.02
N GLY A 37 43.05 17.76 -15.71
CA GLY A 37 43.64 17.70 -17.04
C GLY A 37 45.07 17.17 -17.03
N ARG A 38 45.44 16.39 -18.04
CA ARG A 38 46.84 16.15 -18.41
C ARG A 38 46.98 16.09 -19.92
N GLY A 39 47.82 16.98 -20.44
CA GLY A 39 48.30 16.94 -21.82
C GLY A 39 49.62 16.19 -21.96
N ARG A 40 49.87 15.83 -23.23
CA ARG A 40 51.14 15.55 -23.93
C ARG A 40 51.97 14.30 -23.57
N GLY A 41 52.29 13.54 -24.63
CA GLY A 41 53.59 12.86 -24.77
C GLY A 41 53.54 11.38 -25.19
N ARG A 42 53.77 11.10 -26.47
CA ARG A 42 54.27 9.82 -27.05
C ARG A 42 55.81 9.76 -26.91
N PRO A 43 56.57 8.70 -27.31
CA PRO A 43 56.23 7.33 -27.73
C PRO A 43 57.19 6.17 -27.27
N LYS A 44 56.78 4.92 -27.57
CA LYS A 44 57.52 3.69 -28.05
C LYS A 44 58.73 3.08 -27.30
N GLU A 45 58.65 1.75 -27.11
CA GLU A 45 59.63 0.63 -27.35
C GLU A 45 59.15 -0.59 -26.51
N GLY A 46 59.26 -1.89 -26.83
CA GLY A 46 59.94 -2.65 -27.87
C GLY A 46 60.67 -3.86 -27.23
N GLN A 47 60.15 -5.10 -27.44
CA GLN A 47 60.81 -6.42 -27.24
C GLN A 47 61.11 -6.84 -25.76
N SER A 48 61.24 -8.09 -25.30
CA SER A 48 61.68 -9.36 -25.89
C SER A 48 61.42 -10.57 -24.94
N THR A 49 60.92 -11.68 -25.50
CA THR A 49 61.36 -13.11 -25.38
C THR A 49 61.45 -13.94 -24.08
N ALA A 50 61.18 -15.25 -24.31
CA ALA A 50 61.61 -16.52 -23.65
C ALA A 50 60.53 -17.22 -22.78
N ALA A 51 59.94 -18.39 -23.09
CA ALA A 51 60.35 -19.74 -23.58
C ALA A 51 60.32 -20.79 -22.43
N VAL A 52 59.33 -21.71 -22.40
CA VAL A 52 59.33 -23.17 -22.75
C VAL A 52 59.88 -24.15 -21.68
N GLY A 53 59.08 -25.20 -21.37
CA GLY A 53 59.45 -26.49 -20.73
C GLY A 53 58.29 -27.07 -19.88
N VAL A 54 57.38 -27.95 -20.33
CA VAL A 54 57.39 -29.39 -20.73
C VAL A 54 57.36 -30.42 -19.57
N ALA A 55 56.28 -31.24 -19.58
CA ALA A 55 56.04 -32.58 -19.00
C ALA A 55 55.96 -32.72 -17.45
N SER A 56 55.09 -33.53 -16.81
CA SER A 56 54.35 -34.76 -17.20
C SER A 56 53.23 -35.07 -16.17
N GLN A 57 52.15 -35.73 -16.62
CA GLN A 57 51.03 -36.33 -15.84
C GLN A 57 51.43 -37.68 -15.17
N PRO A 58 50.57 -38.48 -14.44
CA PRO A 58 49.10 -38.44 -14.25
C PRO A 58 48.50 -38.85 -12.86
N VAL A 59 47.15 -38.80 -12.79
CA VAL A 59 46.17 -39.63 -12.03
C VAL A 59 45.35 -38.99 -10.86
N ALA A 60 44.08 -38.67 -11.22
CA ALA A 60 42.76 -38.84 -10.58
C ALA A 60 42.31 -38.17 -9.23
N THR A 61 41.46 -37.13 -9.39
CA THR A 61 40.16 -36.76 -8.73
C THR A 61 40.03 -36.49 -7.20
N PRO A 62 39.02 -35.72 -6.68
CA PRO A 62 37.88 -35.05 -7.36
C PRO A 62 37.62 -33.55 -6.98
N THR A 63 36.90 -32.87 -7.89
CA THR A 63 35.97 -31.71 -7.76
C THR A 63 36.06 -30.73 -6.58
N THR A 64 36.17 -29.41 -6.87
CA THR A 64 35.28 -28.35 -6.34
C THR A 64 35.58 -26.97 -6.96
N ARG A 65 34.53 -26.14 -7.02
CA ARG A 65 34.44 -24.65 -7.12
C ARG A 65 34.27 -24.03 -8.51
N ASP A 66 33.01 -23.94 -8.94
CA ASP A 66 32.54 -22.91 -9.87
C ASP A 66 31.86 -21.76 -9.12
N ALA A 67 32.31 -20.56 -9.48
CA ALA A 67 31.63 -19.27 -9.60
C ALA A 67 30.58 -18.82 -8.55
N VAL A 68 30.92 -17.71 -7.89
CA VAL A 68 29.97 -16.75 -7.28
C VAL A 68 29.19 -16.06 -8.42
N PRO A 69 27.85 -15.96 -8.39
CA PRO A 69 27.14 -15.10 -9.32
C PRO A 69 27.16 -13.65 -8.83
N GLU A 70 27.41 -12.72 -9.75
CA GLU A 70 27.25 -11.28 -9.58
C GLU A 70 25.76 -10.95 -9.36
N ASP A 71 25.46 -10.21 -8.28
CA ASP A 71 24.14 -9.67 -7.99
C ASP A 71 23.80 -8.53 -8.96
N GLY A 72 22.71 -8.69 -9.72
CA GLY A 72 22.16 -7.70 -10.65
C GLY A 72 21.37 -6.59 -9.96
N GLU A 73 21.44 -5.40 -10.55
CA GLU A 73 20.89 -4.10 -10.12
C GLU A 73 19.33 -3.98 -10.14
N GLU A 74 18.57 -5.05 -9.89
CA GLU A 74 17.08 -5.00 -9.91
C GLU A 74 16.44 -4.56 -8.58
N GLY A 75 17.21 -4.41 -7.51
CA GLY A 75 16.68 -4.10 -6.17
C GLY A 75 16.36 -2.61 -5.90
N GLY A 76 16.92 -1.69 -6.71
CA GLY A 76 16.80 -0.25 -6.47
C GLY A 76 15.43 0.33 -6.82
N GLU A 77 14.88 -0.07 -7.97
CA GLU A 77 13.67 0.54 -8.54
C GLU A 77 12.38 0.18 -7.76
N LYS A 78 12.27 -1.07 -7.29
CA LYS A 78 11.11 -1.57 -6.53
C LYS A 78 10.95 -0.93 -5.15
N THR A 79 12.08 -0.52 -4.55
CA THR A 79 12.08 0.18 -3.26
C THR A 79 11.56 1.61 -3.43
N MET A 80 11.88 2.29 -4.55
CA MET A 80 11.45 3.67 -4.81
C MET A 80 9.93 3.85 -4.96
N VAL A 81 9.20 2.87 -5.52
CA VAL A 81 7.74 2.97 -5.71
C VAL A 81 7.00 2.97 -4.37
N ALA A 82 7.38 2.07 -3.46
CA ALA A 82 6.80 2.01 -2.12
C ALA A 82 7.12 3.25 -1.29
N ASP A 83 8.36 3.73 -1.36
CA ASP A 83 8.80 4.96 -0.68
C ASP A 83 8.03 6.19 -1.20
N SER A 84 7.78 6.27 -2.50
CA SER A 84 6.97 7.32 -3.11
C SER A 84 5.51 7.27 -2.64
N SER A 85 4.91 6.08 -2.55
CA SER A 85 3.55 5.94 -2.00
C SER A 85 3.50 6.36 -0.53
N LEU A 86 4.47 5.93 0.27
CA LEU A 86 4.60 6.33 1.68
C LEU A 86 4.73 7.85 1.84
N PHE A 87 5.60 8.47 1.04
CA PHE A 87 5.80 9.91 1.04
C PHE A 87 4.52 10.67 0.66
N ASN A 88 3.80 10.19 -0.37
CA ASN A 88 2.53 10.75 -0.76
C ASN A 88 1.48 10.66 0.36
N HIS A 89 1.43 9.55 1.11
CA HIS A 89 0.54 9.43 2.26
C HIS A 89 0.92 10.37 3.40
N LEU A 90 2.20 10.55 3.70
CA LEU A 90 2.67 11.44 4.76
C LEU A 90 2.40 12.92 4.47
N LEU A 91 2.55 13.36 3.22
CA LEU A 91 2.33 14.77 2.85
C LEU A 91 0.85 15.16 2.79
N ARG A 92 -0.06 14.21 2.62
CA ARG A 92 -1.47 14.50 2.33
C ARG A 92 -2.28 14.65 3.61
N THR A 93 -2.39 15.88 4.08
CA THR A 93 -3.23 16.25 5.24
C THR A 93 -4.70 16.51 4.87
N LYS A 94 -5.01 16.71 3.59
CA LYS A 94 -6.36 17.01 3.08
C LYS A 94 -6.71 16.19 1.82
N LEU A 95 -8.01 16.06 1.56
CA LEU A 95 -8.51 15.42 0.35
C LEU A 95 -8.14 16.23 -0.90
N VAL A 96 -7.81 15.53 -1.98
CA VAL A 96 -7.64 16.14 -3.29
C VAL A 96 -9.02 16.31 -3.94
N ASP A 97 -9.34 17.53 -4.34
CA ASP A 97 -10.57 17.81 -5.07
C ASP A 97 -10.47 17.27 -6.51
N SER A 98 -11.51 16.58 -6.97
CA SER A 98 -11.57 15.98 -8.31
C SER A 98 -12.82 16.42 -9.04
N LYS A 99 -12.62 17.16 -10.14
CA LYS A 99 -13.73 17.60 -11.01
C LYS A 99 -14.24 16.47 -11.89
N ASN A 100 -13.42 15.47 -12.16
CA ASN A 100 -13.74 14.33 -13.01
C ASN A 100 -14.85 13.42 -12.46
N THR A 101 -15.65 12.85 -13.34
CA THR A 101 -16.69 11.89 -12.99
C THR A 101 -16.10 10.53 -12.62
N VAL A 102 -16.79 9.82 -11.73
CA VAL A 102 -16.46 8.42 -11.40
C VAL A 102 -17.15 7.53 -12.44
N GLU A 103 -16.37 6.73 -13.14
CA GLU A 103 -16.86 5.71 -14.07
C GLU A 103 -17.08 4.39 -13.30
N VAL A 104 -18.26 3.79 -13.44
CA VAL A 104 -18.61 2.53 -12.78
C VAL A 104 -19.00 1.50 -13.84
N GLN A 105 -18.27 0.38 -13.87
CA GLN A 105 -18.52 -0.76 -14.74
C GLN A 105 -18.97 -1.95 -13.90
N ARG A 106 -20.06 -2.60 -14.31
CA ARG A 106 -20.68 -3.72 -13.59
C ARG A 106 -21.02 -4.84 -14.56
N LYS A 107 -21.08 -6.07 -14.06
CA LYS A 107 -21.53 -7.25 -14.84
C LYS A 107 -23.00 -7.14 -15.26
N ASN A 108 -23.86 -6.55 -14.41
CA ASN A 108 -25.25 -6.21 -14.75
C ASN A 108 -25.39 -4.68 -14.91
N PRO A 109 -25.54 -4.18 -16.15
CA PRO A 109 -25.68 -2.74 -16.44
C PRO A 109 -26.97 -2.12 -15.88
N ASN A 110 -27.99 -2.94 -15.61
CA ASN A 110 -29.32 -2.46 -15.20
C ASN A 110 -29.47 -2.34 -13.68
N SER A 111 -28.44 -2.70 -12.91
CA SER A 111 -28.47 -2.53 -11.45
C SER A 111 -28.33 -1.04 -11.08
N PRO A 112 -29.23 -0.48 -10.24
CA PRO A 112 -29.23 0.95 -9.93
C PRO A 112 -27.89 1.43 -9.37
N LEU A 113 -27.44 2.58 -9.88
CA LEU A 113 -26.28 3.29 -9.34
C LEU A 113 -26.74 4.06 -8.10
N TYR A 114 -26.37 3.57 -6.92
CA TYR A 114 -26.57 4.29 -5.67
C TYR A 114 -25.37 5.19 -5.41
N SER A 115 -25.65 6.47 -5.21
CA SER A 115 -24.70 7.47 -4.70
C SER A 115 -25.27 7.99 -3.40
N VAL A 116 -24.41 8.18 -2.41
CA VAL A 116 -24.78 8.90 -1.17
C VAL A 116 -24.18 10.29 -1.15
N LYS A 117 -24.82 11.21 -0.41
CA LYS A 117 -24.31 12.57 -0.18
C LYS A 117 -23.92 12.85 1.27
N SER A 118 -24.32 11.98 2.18
CA SER A 118 -24.06 12.07 3.61
C SER A 118 -23.68 10.69 4.18
N PHE A 119 -23.05 10.65 5.36
CA PHE A 119 -22.71 9.37 6.00
C PHE A 119 -23.93 8.73 6.68
N GLU A 120 -24.94 9.54 6.99
CA GLU A 120 -26.21 9.15 7.59
C GLU A 120 -27.04 8.27 6.65
N GLU A 121 -26.98 8.53 5.35
CA GLU A 121 -27.61 7.72 4.29
C GLU A 121 -27.06 6.28 4.22
N LEU A 122 -25.88 6.02 4.81
CA LEU A 122 -25.27 4.68 4.83
C LEU A 122 -25.77 3.81 5.99
N HIS A 123 -26.59 4.37 6.90
CA HIS A 123 -27.16 3.64 8.04
C HIS A 123 -26.12 2.89 8.88
N LEU A 124 -24.97 3.52 9.11
CA LEU A 124 -23.87 2.96 9.90
C LEU A 124 -24.27 2.77 11.37
N HIS A 125 -23.58 1.86 12.06
CA HIS A 125 -23.67 1.77 13.52
C HIS A 125 -23.35 3.14 14.15
N PRO A 126 -24.12 3.62 15.15
CA PRO A 126 -23.94 4.96 15.72
C PRO A 126 -22.52 5.25 16.20
N ASP A 127 -21.87 4.27 16.84
CA ASP A 127 -20.48 4.41 17.31
C ASP A 127 -19.47 4.52 16.16
N LEU A 128 -19.71 3.81 15.04
CA LEU A 128 -18.87 3.93 13.86
C LEU A 128 -19.06 5.31 13.20
N LEU A 129 -20.32 5.77 13.07
CA LEU A 129 -20.63 7.10 12.55
C LEU A 129 -20.00 8.21 13.41
N LYS A 130 -20.05 8.07 14.74
CA LYS A 130 -19.37 8.95 15.68
C LYS A 130 -17.85 8.95 15.46
N GLY A 131 -17.26 7.78 15.20
CA GLY A 131 -15.85 7.64 14.84
C GLY A 131 -15.50 8.40 13.55
N VAL A 132 -16.31 8.27 12.51
CA VAL A 132 -16.16 9.00 11.24
C VAL A 132 -16.14 10.52 11.46
N TYR A 133 -17.08 11.07 12.23
CA TYR A 133 -17.07 12.50 12.56
C TYR A 133 -15.93 12.90 13.48
N GLY A 134 -15.51 12.03 14.40
CA GLY A 134 -14.36 12.25 15.27
C GLY A 134 -13.05 12.41 14.49
N MET A 135 -12.97 11.86 13.28
CA MET A 135 -11.85 12.08 12.35
C MET A 135 -11.96 13.40 11.55
N GLY A 136 -13.04 14.16 11.72
CA GLY A 136 -13.32 15.38 10.95
C GLY A 136 -13.96 15.15 9.58
N PHE A 137 -14.46 13.94 9.29
CA PHE A 137 -15.13 13.65 8.02
C PHE A 137 -16.60 14.07 8.06
N ASN A 138 -16.88 15.29 7.60
CA ASN A 138 -18.24 15.85 7.62
C ASN A 138 -19.13 15.34 6.47
N ARG A 139 -18.54 14.91 5.35
CA ARG A 139 -19.25 14.38 4.19
C ARG A 139 -18.37 13.38 3.43
N PRO A 140 -18.96 12.41 2.70
CA PRO A 140 -18.19 11.51 1.84
C PRO A 140 -17.41 12.28 0.77
N SER A 141 -16.21 11.82 0.43
CA SER A 141 -15.49 12.28 -0.77
C SER A 141 -16.12 11.74 -2.05
N LYS A 142 -15.77 12.29 -3.21
CA LYS A 142 -16.35 11.89 -4.50
C LYS A 142 -16.22 10.39 -4.82
N ILE A 143 -15.09 9.77 -4.47
CA ILE A 143 -14.93 8.32 -4.63
C ILE A 143 -15.77 7.56 -3.59
N GLN A 144 -15.89 8.08 -2.36
CA GLN A 144 -16.67 7.46 -1.29
C GLN A 144 -18.18 7.50 -1.56
N GLU A 145 -18.70 8.58 -2.15
CA GLU A 145 -20.11 8.71 -2.53
C GLU A 145 -20.59 7.52 -3.38
N GLN A 146 -19.71 6.99 -4.24
CA GLN A 146 -20.00 5.83 -5.10
C GLN A 146 -19.51 4.51 -4.48
N ALA A 147 -18.37 4.52 -3.80
CA ALA A 147 -17.74 3.30 -3.30
C ALA A 147 -18.46 2.76 -2.07
N LEU A 148 -18.86 3.62 -1.12
CA LEU A 148 -19.46 3.19 0.14
C LEU A 148 -20.79 2.42 -0.07
N PRO A 149 -21.71 2.84 -0.94
CA PRO A 149 -22.92 2.05 -1.23
C PRO A 149 -22.62 0.65 -1.77
N ILE A 150 -21.55 0.49 -2.55
CA ILE A 150 -21.12 -0.81 -3.08
C ILE A 150 -20.42 -1.64 -1.99
N LEU A 151 -19.53 -1.01 -1.23
CA LEU A 151 -18.76 -1.68 -0.18
C LEU A 151 -19.65 -2.19 0.95
N LEU A 152 -20.71 -1.44 1.28
CA LEU A 152 -21.65 -1.74 2.36
C LEU A 152 -22.90 -2.48 1.89
N SER A 153 -22.98 -2.87 0.62
CA SER A 153 -24.14 -3.57 0.09
C SER A 153 -24.38 -4.90 0.80
N ASP A 154 -25.64 -5.29 0.89
CA ASP A 154 -26.06 -6.61 1.32
C ASP A 154 -26.98 -7.22 0.23
N PRO A 155 -26.61 -8.35 -0.42
CA PRO A 155 -25.40 -9.14 -0.19
C PRO A 155 -24.09 -8.38 -0.53
N PRO A 156 -22.94 -8.79 0.07
CA PRO A 156 -21.64 -8.18 -0.22
C PRO A 156 -21.28 -8.25 -1.70
N CYS A 157 -20.78 -7.13 -2.24
CA CYS A 157 -20.26 -7.05 -3.60
C CYS A 157 -18.74 -6.85 -3.62
N ASN A 158 -18.07 -7.54 -4.54
CA ASN A 158 -16.64 -7.37 -4.79
C ASN A 158 -16.37 -6.07 -5.56
N LEU A 159 -15.24 -5.42 -5.26
CA LEU A 159 -14.91 -4.11 -5.82
C LEU A 159 -13.43 -4.03 -6.22
N ILE A 160 -13.19 -3.48 -7.41
CA ILE A 160 -11.89 -3.01 -7.87
C ILE A 160 -12.01 -1.49 -8.05
N ALA A 161 -11.34 -0.69 -7.24
CA ALA A 161 -11.47 0.77 -7.25
C ALA A 161 -10.15 1.51 -7.56
N GLN A 162 -10.17 2.25 -8.67
CA GLN A 162 -9.09 3.11 -9.14
C GLN A 162 -9.33 4.55 -8.73
N SER A 163 -8.40 5.13 -7.99
CA SER A 163 -8.30 6.58 -7.89
C SER A 163 -6.93 6.99 -7.37
N GLN A 164 -6.49 8.19 -7.70
CA GLN A 164 -5.23 8.75 -7.21
C GLN A 164 -5.17 8.76 -5.66
N SER A 165 -3.98 8.85 -5.08
CA SER A 165 -3.82 9.03 -3.63
C SER A 165 -4.58 10.28 -3.14
N GLY A 166 -4.91 10.33 -1.85
CA GLY A 166 -5.61 11.47 -1.25
C GLY A 166 -7.08 11.68 -1.67
N THR A 167 -7.71 10.74 -2.38
CA THR A 167 -9.15 10.80 -2.71
C THR A 167 -10.05 10.23 -1.61
N GLY A 168 -9.47 9.63 -0.56
CA GLY A 168 -10.22 9.03 0.55
C GLY A 168 -10.46 7.52 0.43
N LYS A 169 -9.70 6.80 -0.41
CA LYS A 169 -9.76 5.32 -0.55
C LYS A 169 -9.60 4.60 0.79
N THR A 170 -8.57 4.95 1.55
CA THR A 170 -8.24 4.33 2.83
C THR A 170 -9.40 4.43 3.81
N ALA A 171 -9.94 5.63 3.99
CA ALA A 171 -11.13 5.82 4.84
C ALA A 171 -12.35 5.03 4.32
N ALA A 172 -12.53 4.90 3.00
CA ALA A 172 -13.65 4.15 2.43
C ALA A 172 -13.60 2.66 2.82
N PHE A 173 -12.45 2.01 2.64
CA PHE A 173 -12.34 0.59 2.93
C PHE A 173 -12.18 0.31 4.41
N VAL A 174 -11.58 1.22 5.20
CA VAL A 174 -11.55 1.10 6.67
C VAL A 174 -12.96 1.12 7.24
N LEU A 175 -13.81 2.06 6.78
CA LEU A 175 -15.21 2.12 7.18
C LEU A 175 -15.94 0.82 6.80
N ALA A 176 -15.70 0.29 5.61
CA ALA A 176 -16.25 -0.98 5.17
C ALA A 176 -15.79 -2.16 6.05
N MET A 177 -14.49 -2.26 6.35
CA MET A 177 -13.95 -3.30 7.25
C MET A 177 -14.64 -3.26 8.62
N LEU A 178 -14.74 -2.08 9.23
CA LEU A 178 -15.38 -1.90 10.54
C LEU A 178 -16.89 -2.21 10.51
N SER A 179 -17.55 -1.97 9.37
CA SER A 179 -18.97 -2.29 9.19
C SER A 179 -19.26 -3.78 9.03
N ARG A 180 -18.26 -4.59 8.62
CA ARG A 180 -18.41 -6.05 8.44
C ARG A 180 -18.07 -6.86 9.69
N VAL A 181 -17.32 -6.26 10.63
CA VAL A 181 -16.87 -6.94 11.85
C VAL A 181 -18.01 -7.07 12.86
N ASP A 182 -18.12 -8.24 13.46
CA ASP A 182 -18.90 -8.48 14.67
C ASP A 182 -17.95 -8.49 15.89
N PRO A 183 -17.97 -7.45 16.75
CA PRO A 183 -17.07 -7.35 17.90
C PRO A 183 -17.23 -8.50 18.91
N SER A 184 -18.39 -9.15 18.97
CA SER A 184 -18.66 -10.25 19.92
C SER A 184 -17.94 -11.56 19.57
N LYS A 185 -17.36 -11.66 18.36
CA LYS A 185 -16.65 -12.84 17.90
C LYS A 185 -15.14 -12.62 18.00
N HIS A 186 -14.51 -13.36 18.90
CA HIS A 186 -13.06 -13.30 19.16
C HIS A 186 -12.27 -14.17 18.17
N HIS A 187 -12.33 -13.81 16.89
CA HIS A 187 -11.48 -14.39 15.86
C HIS A 187 -11.35 -13.41 14.68
N PRO A 188 -10.30 -13.54 13.86
CA PRO A 188 -10.18 -12.80 12.61
C PRO A 188 -11.41 -12.94 11.73
N GLN A 189 -11.92 -11.80 11.27
CA GLN A 189 -13.05 -11.67 10.36
C GLN A 189 -12.67 -10.84 9.12
N VAL A 190 -11.60 -10.05 9.21
CA VAL A 190 -11.10 -9.23 8.11
C VAL A 190 -9.59 -9.41 7.98
N ILE A 191 -9.14 -9.55 6.73
CA ILE A 191 -7.72 -9.48 6.37
C ILE A 191 -7.51 -8.26 5.47
N CYS A 192 -6.53 -7.41 5.81
CA CYS A 192 -6.08 -6.30 4.97
C CYS A 192 -4.61 -6.48 4.63
N LEU A 193 -4.29 -6.61 3.34
CA LEU A 193 -2.91 -6.65 2.86
C LEU A 193 -2.46 -5.27 2.41
N SER A 194 -1.31 -4.86 2.91
CA SER A 194 -0.58 -3.68 2.48
C SER A 194 0.80 -4.10 1.95
N PRO A 195 1.36 -3.37 0.97
CA PRO A 195 2.60 -3.78 0.32
C PRO A 195 3.83 -3.65 1.24
N THR A 196 3.81 -2.73 2.19
CA THR A 196 4.88 -2.56 3.19
C THR A 196 4.32 -2.47 4.60
N PHE A 197 5.19 -2.65 5.60
CA PHE A 197 4.80 -2.46 7.00
C PHE A 197 4.45 -1.01 7.30
N ASP A 198 5.17 -0.04 6.75
CA ASP A 198 4.90 1.38 6.99
C ASP A 198 3.53 1.79 6.46
N LEU A 199 3.14 1.30 5.27
CA LEU A 199 1.80 1.51 4.73
C LEU A 199 0.72 0.79 5.56
N ALA A 200 1.01 -0.43 6.05
CA ALA A 200 0.12 -1.11 7.00
C ALA A 200 -0.08 -0.28 8.29
N GLN A 201 0.97 0.31 8.85
CA GLN A 201 0.86 1.15 10.04
C GLN A 201 0.00 2.38 9.79
N GLN A 202 0.18 3.05 8.65
CA GLN A 202 -0.64 4.21 8.27
C GLN A 202 -2.13 3.84 8.18
N THR A 203 -2.46 2.77 7.46
CA THR A 203 -3.85 2.30 7.35
C THR A 203 -4.40 1.86 8.70
N GLY A 204 -3.59 1.23 9.55
CA GLY A 204 -4.02 0.84 10.89
C GLY A 204 -4.22 2.01 11.85
N ASN A 205 -3.49 3.11 11.69
CA ASN A 205 -3.77 4.36 12.42
C ASN A 205 -5.13 4.93 12.02
N VAL A 206 -5.46 4.97 10.73
CA VAL A 206 -6.80 5.39 10.26
C VAL A 206 -7.89 4.52 10.88
N LEU A 207 -7.69 3.20 10.88
CA LEU A 207 -8.62 2.25 11.49
C LEU A 207 -8.79 2.50 12.98
N THR A 208 -7.70 2.69 13.72
CA THR A 208 -7.74 2.89 15.18
C THR A 208 -8.52 4.16 15.55
N HIS A 209 -8.31 5.26 14.82
CA HIS A 209 -9.06 6.50 15.06
C HIS A 209 -10.54 6.36 14.68
N MET A 210 -10.85 5.70 13.56
CA MET A 210 -12.23 5.49 13.13
C MET A 210 -12.97 4.53 14.09
N ALA A 211 -12.27 3.56 14.65
CA ALA A 211 -12.80 2.55 15.57
C ALA A 211 -12.80 2.98 17.04
N GLN A 212 -12.47 4.24 17.37
CA GLN A 212 -12.27 4.71 18.76
C GLN A 212 -13.45 4.44 19.72
N TYR A 213 -14.67 4.29 19.18
CA TYR A 213 -15.89 3.99 19.95
C TYR A 213 -16.39 2.55 19.79
N LEU A 214 -15.63 1.69 19.11
CA LEU A 214 -15.97 0.28 18.85
C LEU A 214 -15.09 -0.65 19.69
N SER A 215 -15.65 -1.76 20.15
CA SER A 215 -14.91 -2.84 20.84
C SER A 215 -14.21 -3.79 19.86
N VAL A 216 -13.47 -3.25 18.89
CA VAL A 216 -12.79 -4.00 17.83
C VAL A 216 -11.28 -3.97 18.04
N ASN A 217 -10.64 -5.14 17.99
CA ASN A 217 -9.19 -5.26 18.10
C ASN A 217 -8.56 -5.58 16.74
N MET A 218 -7.34 -5.07 16.54
CA MET A 218 -6.53 -5.30 15.35
C MET A 218 -5.13 -5.78 15.74
N VAL A 219 -4.53 -6.62 14.89
CA VAL A 219 -3.13 -7.06 15.03
C VAL A 219 -2.38 -6.99 13.70
N TYR A 220 -1.07 -6.75 13.76
CA TYR A 220 -0.18 -6.71 12.61
C TYR A 220 0.52 -8.04 12.34
N ALA A 221 0.25 -8.64 11.18
CA ALA A 221 0.96 -9.78 10.63
C ALA A 221 2.10 -9.29 9.70
N VAL A 222 3.22 -8.90 10.30
CA VAL A 222 4.39 -8.37 9.58
C VAL A 222 5.69 -9.05 10.03
N ARG A 223 6.78 -8.82 9.28
CA ARG A 223 8.07 -9.45 9.57
C ARG A 223 8.52 -9.10 11.00
N GLY A 224 8.80 -10.12 11.80
CA GLY A 224 9.19 -9.98 13.21
C GLY A 224 8.05 -10.20 14.21
N SER A 225 6.79 -10.13 13.78
CA SER A 225 5.65 -10.47 14.63
C SER A 225 5.72 -11.94 15.07
N ARG A 226 5.78 -12.18 16.38
CA ARG A 226 5.80 -13.54 16.96
C ARG A 226 4.39 -14.01 17.25
N VAL A 227 4.10 -15.26 16.89
CA VAL A 227 2.83 -15.94 17.22
C VAL A 227 3.11 -17.33 17.78
N ASP A 228 2.38 -17.71 18.83
CA ASP A 228 2.30 -19.11 19.24
C ASP A 228 1.37 -19.85 18.27
N ALA A 229 1.89 -20.85 17.56
CA ALA A 229 1.12 -21.64 16.60
C ALA A 229 0.04 -22.51 17.25
N ARG A 230 0.01 -22.61 18.59
CA ARG A 230 -1.01 -23.33 19.36
C ARG A 230 -2.23 -22.48 19.69
N VAL A 231 -2.17 -21.16 19.44
CA VAL A 231 -3.22 -20.21 19.84
C VAL A 231 -3.71 -19.44 18.61
N GLU A 232 -5.00 -19.63 18.28
CA GLU A 232 -5.67 -18.81 17.28
C GLU A 232 -5.70 -17.34 17.69
N ARG A 233 -5.52 -16.44 16.72
CA ARG A 233 -5.70 -15.01 16.92
C ARG A 233 -7.14 -14.73 17.37
N GLN A 234 -7.30 -13.74 18.23
CA GLN A 234 -8.60 -13.36 18.80
C GLN A 234 -9.06 -12.00 18.28
N GLU A 235 -8.15 -11.23 17.69
CA GLU A 235 -8.38 -9.93 17.07
C GLU A 235 -9.22 -10.09 15.80
N GLN A 236 -10.20 -9.22 15.62
CA GLN A 236 -11.17 -9.31 14.52
C GLN A 236 -10.58 -8.86 13.19
N ILE A 237 -9.56 -7.99 13.22
CA ILE A 237 -8.91 -7.47 12.03
C ILE A 237 -7.42 -7.82 12.06
N VAL A 238 -6.92 -8.43 10.99
CA VAL A 238 -5.49 -8.67 10.80
C VAL A 238 -5.01 -7.87 9.61
N MET A 239 -4.00 -7.03 9.83
CA MET A 239 -3.40 -6.20 8.78
C MET A 239 -1.93 -6.58 8.61
N GLY A 240 -1.39 -6.54 7.40
CA GLY A 240 0.04 -6.77 7.24
C GLY A 240 0.48 -7.06 5.81
N THR A 241 1.67 -7.62 5.68
CA THR A 241 2.26 -7.93 4.38
C THR A 241 1.94 -9.36 3.96
N ALA A 242 1.85 -9.59 2.65
CA ALA A 242 1.42 -10.88 2.09
C ALA A 242 2.26 -12.07 2.61
N GLY A 243 3.57 -11.90 2.75
CA GLY A 243 4.47 -12.99 3.19
C GLY A 243 4.18 -13.48 4.60
N THR A 244 4.04 -12.58 5.57
CA THR A 244 3.75 -12.95 6.96
C THR A 244 2.29 -13.39 7.12
N MET A 245 1.35 -12.76 6.42
CA MET A 245 -0.05 -13.20 6.42
C MET A 245 -0.19 -14.63 5.89
N LEU A 246 0.51 -14.97 4.81
CA LEU A 246 0.53 -16.32 4.25
C LEU A 246 1.10 -17.35 5.24
N ASP A 247 2.15 -17.00 5.99
CA ASP A 247 2.69 -17.83 7.06
C ASP A 247 1.65 -18.07 8.16
N TRP A 248 0.96 -17.02 8.61
CA TRP A 248 -0.06 -17.11 9.65
C TRP A 248 -1.26 -17.96 9.23
N VAL A 249 -1.69 -17.84 7.98
CA VAL A 249 -2.83 -18.60 7.41
C VAL A 249 -2.45 -20.06 7.14
N LEU A 250 -1.35 -20.32 6.43
CA LEU A 250 -1.05 -21.67 5.92
C LEU A 250 -0.12 -22.50 6.80
N LYS A 251 0.92 -21.88 7.35
CA LYS A 251 2.01 -22.59 8.05
C LYS A 251 1.72 -22.66 9.55
N LYS A 252 1.39 -21.53 10.16
CA LYS A 252 1.09 -21.43 11.60
C LYS A 252 -0.37 -21.77 11.91
N LYS A 253 -1.27 -21.56 10.95
CA LYS A 253 -2.72 -21.80 11.08
C LYS A 253 -3.34 -21.11 12.30
N VAL A 254 -2.85 -19.90 12.61
CA VAL A 254 -3.38 -19.06 13.69
C VAL A 254 -4.55 -18.19 13.24
N ILE A 255 -4.86 -18.21 11.94
CA ILE A 255 -6.02 -17.57 11.32
C ILE A 255 -6.79 -18.63 10.55
N ASP A 256 -8.07 -18.81 10.87
CA ASP A 256 -8.98 -19.61 10.06
C ASP A 256 -9.53 -18.76 8.90
N ALA A 257 -8.97 -18.98 7.70
CA ALA A 257 -9.36 -18.28 6.48
C ALA A 257 -10.83 -18.45 6.09
N LYS A 258 -11.52 -19.49 6.59
CA LYS A 258 -12.94 -19.72 6.30
C LYS A 258 -13.88 -18.79 7.08
N LYS A 259 -13.39 -18.17 8.16
CA LYS A 259 -14.13 -17.19 8.98
C LYS A 259 -13.97 -15.75 8.50
N ILE A 260 -13.14 -15.50 7.48
CA ILE A 260 -12.89 -14.17 6.94
C ILE A 260 -14.09 -13.74 6.07
N LYS A 261 -14.75 -12.67 6.49
CA LYS A 261 -15.89 -12.04 5.81
C LYS A 261 -15.44 -11.03 4.75
N MET A 262 -14.28 -10.40 4.93
CA MET A 262 -13.76 -9.40 4.01
C MET A 262 -12.24 -9.50 3.84
N PHE A 263 -11.79 -9.36 2.59
CA PHE A 263 -10.39 -9.35 2.19
C PHE A 263 -10.08 -8.09 1.38
N VAL A 264 -9.15 -7.27 1.88
CA VAL A 264 -8.77 -5.99 1.29
C VAL A 264 -7.34 -6.05 0.78
N LEU A 265 -7.12 -5.58 -0.44
CA LEU A 265 -5.81 -5.28 -1.01
C LEU A 265 -5.66 -3.77 -1.17
N ASP A 266 -4.70 -3.20 -0.44
CA ASP A 266 -4.36 -1.78 -0.52
C ASP A 266 -3.13 -1.56 -1.41
N GLU A 267 -3.09 -0.43 -2.12
CA GLU A 267 -1.98 -0.03 -3.00
C GLU A 267 -1.51 -1.18 -3.94
N ALA A 268 -2.44 -1.79 -4.68
CA ALA A 268 -2.15 -2.99 -5.45
C ALA A 268 -1.11 -2.79 -6.57
N ASP A 269 -0.97 -1.58 -7.09
CA ASP A 269 0.12 -1.19 -7.98
C ASP A 269 1.49 -1.29 -7.31
N VAL A 270 1.63 -0.80 -6.09
CA VAL A 270 2.85 -0.99 -5.31
C VAL A 270 3.06 -2.47 -4.97
N MET A 271 1.98 -3.20 -4.69
CA MET A 271 2.03 -4.62 -4.32
C MET A 271 2.57 -5.51 -5.43
N ILE A 272 2.21 -5.25 -6.69
CA ILE A 272 2.69 -6.07 -7.81
C ILE A 272 4.20 -5.92 -8.04
N ASP A 273 4.78 -4.77 -7.68
CA ASP A 273 6.21 -4.50 -7.81
C ASP A 273 7.04 -5.20 -6.71
N GLN A 274 6.41 -5.53 -5.58
CA GLN A 274 7.09 -6.18 -4.47
C GLN A 274 7.31 -7.67 -4.74
N GLN A 275 8.56 -8.12 -4.59
CA GLN A 275 8.98 -9.48 -4.92
C GLN A 275 8.12 -10.54 -4.19
N GLY A 276 7.43 -11.37 -4.99
CA GLY A 276 6.65 -12.51 -4.52
C GLY A 276 5.30 -12.17 -3.88
N GLN A 277 4.95 -10.89 -3.69
CA GLN A 277 3.68 -10.54 -3.04
C GLN A 277 2.46 -10.93 -3.87
N GLN A 278 2.55 -10.86 -5.21
CA GLN A 278 1.47 -11.31 -6.10
C GLN A 278 1.08 -12.77 -5.83
N ASP A 279 2.07 -13.68 -5.88
CA ASP A 279 1.85 -15.11 -5.67
C ASP A 279 1.37 -15.41 -4.25
N GLN A 280 1.94 -14.72 -3.26
CA GLN A 280 1.54 -14.87 -1.86
C GLN A 280 0.08 -14.45 -1.65
N THR A 281 -0.33 -13.32 -2.21
CA THR A 281 -1.69 -12.81 -2.16
C THR A 281 -2.68 -13.77 -2.83
N ILE A 282 -2.37 -14.28 -4.02
CA ILE A 282 -3.19 -15.28 -4.71
C ILE A 282 -3.34 -16.55 -3.85
N ARG A 283 -2.26 -16.99 -3.19
CA ARG A 283 -2.32 -18.17 -2.32
C ARG A 283 -3.16 -17.97 -1.06
N ILE A 284 -3.15 -16.76 -0.47
CA ILE A 284 -4.04 -16.39 0.64
C ILE A 284 -5.49 -16.41 0.14
N GLN A 285 -5.77 -15.74 -0.98
CA GLN A 285 -7.12 -15.62 -1.54
C GLN A 285 -7.77 -16.99 -1.79
N ARG A 286 -7.00 -17.97 -2.28
CA ARG A 286 -7.47 -19.35 -2.50
C ARG A 286 -7.94 -20.06 -1.23
N GLN A 287 -7.55 -19.59 -0.05
CA GLN A 287 -8.00 -20.17 1.23
C GLN A 287 -9.32 -19.59 1.72
N LEU A 288 -9.71 -18.41 1.22
CA LEU A 288 -10.91 -17.71 1.68
C LEU A 288 -12.20 -18.45 1.27
N SER A 289 -13.31 -18.12 1.90
CA SER A 289 -14.64 -18.61 1.49
C SER A 289 -15.10 -17.91 0.21
N LYS A 290 -16.02 -18.53 -0.54
CA LYS A 290 -16.62 -17.91 -1.74
C LYS A 290 -17.50 -16.69 -1.42
N GLU A 291 -17.97 -16.61 -0.18
CA GLU A 291 -18.80 -15.52 0.35
C GLU A 291 -17.96 -14.34 0.86
N CYS A 292 -16.64 -14.51 0.94
CA CYS A 292 -15.73 -13.47 1.37
C CYS A 292 -15.78 -12.29 0.39
N GLN A 293 -16.12 -11.10 0.88
CA GLN A 293 -16.09 -9.88 0.09
C GLN A 293 -14.65 -9.51 -0.22
N MET A 294 -14.30 -9.42 -1.50
CA MET A 294 -12.95 -9.10 -1.95
C MET A 294 -12.91 -7.70 -2.54
N VAL A 295 -11.99 -6.89 -2.04
CA VAL A 295 -11.86 -5.47 -2.41
C VAL A 295 -10.41 -5.14 -2.71
N LEU A 296 -10.18 -4.46 -3.84
CA LEU A 296 -8.87 -4.01 -4.27
C LEU A 296 -8.89 -2.50 -4.54
N PHE A 297 -7.89 -1.80 -4.03
CA PHE A 297 -7.61 -0.40 -4.34
C PHE A 297 -6.23 -0.25 -4.98
N SER A 298 -6.14 0.61 -5.99
CA SER A 298 -4.89 0.97 -6.62
C SER A 298 -4.92 2.40 -7.16
N ALA A 299 -3.78 3.09 -7.17
CA ALA A 299 -3.69 4.40 -7.80
C ALA A 299 -3.61 4.28 -9.34
N THR A 300 -2.90 3.26 -9.82
CA THR A 300 -2.66 2.99 -11.24
C THR A 300 -3.27 1.65 -11.69
N TYR A 301 -3.67 1.59 -12.96
CA TYR A 301 -4.44 0.49 -13.56
C TYR A 301 -3.81 0.03 -14.87
N ASN A 302 -2.48 -0.10 -14.89
CA ASN A 302 -1.78 -0.69 -16.03
C ASN A 302 -2.25 -2.14 -16.25
N GLU A 303 -1.84 -2.74 -17.38
CA GLU A 303 -2.27 -4.10 -17.73
C GLU A 303 -1.88 -5.13 -16.68
N GLU A 304 -0.72 -4.96 -16.03
CA GLU A 304 -0.22 -5.87 -15.00
C GLU A 304 -1.08 -5.82 -13.74
N VAL A 305 -1.41 -4.63 -13.25
CA VAL A 305 -2.32 -4.44 -12.10
C VAL A 305 -3.69 -5.03 -12.41
N MET A 306 -4.22 -4.82 -13.62
CA MET A 306 -5.52 -5.36 -14.00
C MET A 306 -5.50 -6.89 -14.14
N LYS A 307 -4.43 -7.45 -14.68
CA LYS A 307 -4.22 -8.89 -14.76
C LYS A 307 -4.18 -9.49 -13.35
N PHE A 308 -3.40 -8.90 -12.46
CA PHE A 308 -3.34 -9.30 -11.04
C PHE A 308 -4.72 -9.20 -10.37
N ALA A 309 -5.39 -8.06 -10.50
CA ALA A 309 -6.71 -7.83 -9.90
C ALA A 309 -7.75 -8.86 -10.38
N SER A 310 -7.74 -9.22 -11.67
CA SER A 310 -8.66 -10.21 -12.24
C SER A 310 -8.43 -11.64 -11.71
N MET A 311 -7.20 -11.96 -11.29
CA MET A 311 -6.89 -13.25 -10.67
C MET A 311 -7.35 -13.33 -9.21
N VAL A 312 -7.43 -12.19 -8.52
CA VAL A 312 -7.74 -12.16 -7.08
C VAL A 312 -9.20 -11.85 -6.81
N ILE A 313 -9.81 -10.94 -7.57
CA ILE A 313 -11.16 -10.40 -7.29
C ILE A 313 -12.16 -10.95 -8.33
N PRO A 314 -12.95 -11.98 -8.00
CA PRO A 314 -13.94 -12.53 -8.92
C PRO A 314 -15.17 -11.63 -9.03
N ASP A 315 -15.76 -11.57 -10.23
CA ASP A 315 -16.99 -10.82 -10.53
C ASP A 315 -17.06 -9.40 -9.91
N PRO A 316 -16.03 -8.54 -10.09
CA PRO A 316 -15.97 -7.25 -9.44
C PRO A 316 -16.90 -6.23 -10.09
N VAL A 317 -17.40 -5.29 -9.27
CA VAL A 317 -17.69 -3.94 -9.75
C VAL A 317 -16.36 -3.23 -9.96
N ILE A 318 -16.15 -2.62 -11.12
CA ILE A 318 -14.94 -1.84 -11.41
C ILE A 318 -15.30 -0.37 -11.35
N MET A 319 -14.60 0.38 -10.51
CA MET A 319 -14.76 1.81 -10.35
C MET A 319 -13.49 2.53 -10.76
N ARG A 320 -13.60 3.60 -11.55
CA ARG A 320 -12.47 4.41 -12.00
C ARG A 320 -12.75 5.88 -11.85
N LEU A 321 -11.91 6.59 -11.10
CA LEU A 321 -11.90 8.04 -11.05
C LEU A 321 -10.72 8.55 -11.86
N LYS A 322 -11.02 9.11 -13.04
CA LYS A 322 -10.01 9.72 -13.91
C LYS A 322 -9.19 10.75 -13.14
N ARG A 323 -7.87 10.71 -13.35
CA ARG A 323 -6.94 11.70 -12.79
C ARG A 323 -7.29 13.07 -13.35
N ASN A 324 -7.29 14.11 -12.51
CA ASN A 324 -7.39 15.47 -13.03
C ASN A 324 -6.16 15.68 -13.94
N GLU A 325 -6.37 16.05 -15.19
CA GLU A 325 -5.31 16.63 -15.99
C GLU A 325 -5.01 17.99 -15.35
N GLU A 326 -3.82 18.15 -14.77
CA GLU A 326 -3.36 19.47 -14.38
C GLU A 326 -3.14 20.25 -15.66
N SER A 327 -4.13 21.08 -16.05
CA SER A 327 -3.91 22.02 -17.13
C SER A 327 -2.86 23.02 -16.67
N LEU A 328 -1.79 23.19 -17.46
CA LEU A 328 -0.73 24.18 -17.21
C LEU A 328 -1.22 25.63 -17.44
N ASP A 329 -2.54 25.88 -17.36
CA ASP A 329 -3.18 27.14 -17.73
C ASP A 329 -2.71 28.32 -16.86
N ASN A 330 -2.06 28.04 -15.72
CA ASN A 330 -1.57 29.04 -14.78
C ASN A 330 -0.05 29.32 -14.89
N ILE A 331 0.68 28.62 -15.77
CA ILE A 331 2.10 28.94 -15.99
C ILE A 331 2.21 30.05 -17.03
N LYS A 332 2.24 31.30 -16.57
CA LYS A 332 2.78 32.40 -17.38
C LYS A 332 4.26 32.11 -17.61
N GLN A 333 4.60 31.60 -18.80
CA GLN A 333 5.98 31.63 -19.29
C GLN A 333 6.44 33.09 -19.34
N VAL A 334 7.28 33.48 -18.38
CA VAL A 334 8.07 34.70 -18.51
C VAL A 334 9.13 34.40 -19.55
N ARG A 335 8.91 34.83 -20.80
CA ARG A 335 9.97 34.88 -21.80
C ARG A 335 10.98 35.95 -21.35
N GLY A 336 12.16 35.49 -20.96
CA GLY A 336 13.38 36.31 -21.01
C GLY A 336 13.89 36.44 -22.43
#